data_AF-X1JQA8-F1
#
_entry.id   AF-X1JQA8-F1
#
_cell.length_a   1.000
_cell.length_b   1.000
_cell.length_c   1.000
_cell.angle_alpha   90.00
_cell.angle_beta   90.00
_cell.angle_gamma   90.00
#
_symmetry.space_group_name_H-M   'P 1'
#
loop_
_entity.id
_entity.type
_entity.pdbx_description
1 polymer ?
#
loop_
_entity_poly.entity_id
_entity_poly.type
_entity_poly.pdbx_seq_one_letter_code
_entity_poly.pdbx_strand_id
1 'polypeptide(L)'
;LDEEGGKELFTTIALGVKILKTSLKPDGFNLGMNLGRVAGAGIEDHLHIHIVPRWNGDTNFMPVLADTKILSVSLDEVFRLLRKTLDNLL
;
A
#
# COMPACT_ATOMS: atom_id res chain seq x y z
N LEU A 1 -2.75 5.84 -19.96
CA LEU A 1 -1.48 6.36 -19.42
C LEU A 1 -0.55 6.55 -20.59
N ASP A 2 -0.03 7.75 -20.77
CA ASP A 2 1.08 8.00 -21.69
C ASP A 2 2.41 7.56 -21.04
N GLU A 3 3.50 7.67 -21.80
CA GLU A 3 4.83 7.23 -21.36
C GLU A 3 5.33 8.04 -20.15
N GLU A 4 5.10 9.36 -20.16
CA GLU A 4 5.51 10.26 -19.07
C GLU A 4 4.73 9.97 -17.78
N GLY A 5 3.39 9.86 -17.87
CA GLY A 5 2.55 9.48 -16.74
C GLY A 5 2.88 8.09 -16.20
N GLY A 6 3.30 7.15 -17.07
CA GLY A 6 3.80 5.83 -16.65
C GLY A 6 5.06 5.91 -15.81
N LYS A 7 6.02 6.72 -16.25
CA LYS A 7 7.27 6.93 -15.52
C LYS A 7 7.04 7.64 -14.19
N GLU A 8 6.20 8.66 -14.16
CA GLU A 8 5.86 9.39 -12.93
C GLU A 8 5.16 8.47 -11.92
N LEU A 9 4.21 7.64 -12.40
CA LEU A 9 3.51 6.65 -11.58
C LEU A 9 4.51 5.68 -10.94
N PHE A 10 5.41 5.08 -11.73
CA PHE A 10 6.40 4.14 -11.20
C PHE A 10 7.41 4.79 -10.25
N THR A 11 7.79 6.04 -10.51
CA THR A 11 8.64 6.82 -9.59
C THR A 11 7.95 7.04 -8.25
N THR A 12 6.66 7.37 -8.29
CA THR A 12 5.82 7.56 -7.09
C THR A 12 5.65 6.25 -6.32
N ILE A 13 5.43 5.12 -7.02
CA ILE A 13 5.37 3.79 -6.39
C ILE A 13 6.68 3.48 -5.66
N ALA A 14 7.83 3.70 -6.33
CA ALA A 14 9.14 3.45 -5.74
C ALA A 14 9.38 4.30 -4.48
N LEU A 15 8.96 5.57 -4.50
CA LEU A 15 8.98 6.45 -3.32
C LEU A 15 8.09 5.90 -2.19
N GLY A 16 6.85 5.49 -2.51
CA GLY A 16 5.93 4.88 -1.54
C GLY A 16 6.51 3.64 -0.87
N VAL A 17 7.12 2.74 -1.65
CA VAL A 17 7.83 1.57 -1.12
C VAL A 17 8.97 1.98 -0.19
N LYS A 18 9.78 2.98 -0.56
CA LYS A 18 10.88 3.47 0.28
C LYS A 18 10.38 4.02 1.62
N ILE A 19 9.31 4.81 1.60
CA ILE A 19 8.70 5.37 2.82
C ILE A 19 8.19 4.25 3.72
N LEU A 20 7.40 3.31 3.18
CA LEU A 20 6.84 2.19 3.93
C LEU A 20 7.93 1.28 4.50
N LYS A 21 8.98 1.01 3.71
CA LYS A 21 10.12 0.20 4.16
C LYS A 21 10.85 0.84 5.34
N THR A 22 11.02 2.16 5.29
CA THR A 22 11.74 2.92 6.32
C THR A 22 10.92 3.05 7.61
N SER A 23 9.61 3.29 7.49
CA SER A 23 8.73 3.56 8.61
C SER A 23 8.21 2.31 9.32
N LEU A 24 7.83 1.28 8.56
CA LEU A 24 7.12 0.10 9.09
C LEU A 24 7.99 -1.16 9.13
N LYS A 25 9.12 -1.19 8.41
CA LYS A 25 10.04 -2.34 8.33
C LYS A 25 9.32 -3.68 8.01
N PRO A 26 8.54 -3.76 6.92
CA PRO A 26 7.97 -5.02 6.47
C PRO A 26 9.04 -5.96 5.91
N ASP A 27 8.75 -7.26 5.93
CA ASP A 27 9.58 -8.30 5.34
C ASP A 27 9.44 -8.34 3.81
N GLY A 28 8.31 -7.88 3.28
CA GLY A 28 8.03 -7.83 1.84
C GLY A 28 6.87 -6.92 1.46
N PHE A 29 6.51 -6.92 0.18
CA PHE A 29 5.40 -6.13 -0.37
C PHE A 29 4.61 -6.92 -1.42
N ASN A 30 3.30 -6.69 -1.47
CA ASN A 30 2.50 -6.94 -2.67
C ASN A 30 2.23 -5.60 -3.37
N LEU A 31 2.52 -5.55 -4.68
CA LEU A 31 2.26 -4.41 -5.56
C LEU A 31 1.28 -4.87 -6.63
N GLY A 32 0.20 -4.12 -6.87
CA GLY A 32 -0.77 -4.51 -7.90
C GLY A 32 -1.84 -3.46 -8.17
N MET A 33 -2.60 -3.68 -9.24
CA MET A 33 -3.76 -2.89 -9.64
C MET A 33 -4.87 -3.81 -10.14
N ASN A 34 -6.12 -3.37 -9.96
CA ASN A 34 -7.28 -4.04 -10.53
C ASN A 34 -7.78 -3.19 -11.70
N LEU A 35 -7.93 -3.80 -12.88
CA LEU A 35 -8.38 -3.11 -14.09
C LEU A 35 -9.76 -3.62 -14.52
N GLY A 36 -10.74 -2.72 -14.48
CA GLY A 36 -12.12 -3.01 -14.81
C GLY A 36 -12.90 -3.70 -13.69
N ARG A 37 -14.23 -3.66 -13.80
CA ARG A 37 -15.16 -4.18 -12.80
C ARG A 37 -14.89 -5.61 -12.39
N VAL A 38 -14.65 -6.48 -13.38
CA VAL A 38 -14.48 -7.93 -13.19
C VAL A 38 -13.20 -8.23 -12.40
N ALA A 39 -12.16 -7.41 -12.54
CA ALA A 39 -10.95 -7.54 -11.75
C ALA A 39 -11.10 -6.99 -10.31
N GLY A 40 -12.27 -6.45 -9.95
CA GLY A 40 -12.51 -5.85 -8.63
C GLY A 40 -11.99 -4.43 -8.50
N ALA A 41 -11.95 -3.66 -9.59
CA ALA A 41 -11.70 -2.21 -9.50
C ALA A 41 -12.88 -1.54 -8.79
N GLY A 42 -12.63 -0.89 -7.65
CA GLY A 42 -13.68 -0.18 -6.90
C GLY A 42 -14.20 1.06 -7.61
N ILE A 43 -13.33 1.73 -8.38
CA ILE A 43 -13.66 2.88 -9.23
C ILE A 43 -13.13 2.54 -10.62
N GLU A 44 -14.01 2.27 -11.57
CA GLU A 44 -13.62 1.79 -12.92
C GLU A 44 -12.79 2.82 -13.69
N ASP A 45 -13.10 4.12 -13.53
CA ASP A 45 -12.43 5.20 -14.25
C ASP A 45 -11.20 5.78 -13.52
N HIS A 46 -10.81 5.21 -12.37
CA HIS A 46 -9.68 5.70 -11.57
C HIS A 46 -8.64 4.61 -11.31
N LEU A 47 -7.55 4.68 -12.07
CA LEU A 47 -6.39 3.82 -11.87
C LEU A 47 -5.71 4.14 -10.55
N HIS A 48 -5.54 3.13 -9.70
CA HIS A 48 -4.76 3.20 -8.47
C HIS A 48 -3.92 1.94 -8.30
N ILE A 49 -2.81 2.11 -7.58
CA ILE A 49 -1.85 1.04 -7.32
C ILE A 49 -1.86 0.76 -5.83
N HIS A 50 -2.08 -0.49 -5.48
CA HIS A 50 -1.96 -0.96 -4.11
C HIS A 50 -0.50 -1.25 -3.80
N ILE A 51 0.00 -0.65 -2.70
CA ILE A 51 1.26 -1.00 -2.08
C ILE A 51 0.94 -1.58 -0.71
N VAL A 52 1.05 -2.90 -0.57
CA VAL A 52 0.65 -3.62 0.65
C VAL A 52 1.91 -4.18 1.33
N PRO A 53 2.37 -3.58 2.43
CA PRO A 53 3.43 -4.14 3.28
C PRO A 53 3.03 -5.52 3.83
N ARG A 54 3.96 -6.46 3.84
CA ARG A 54 3.76 -7.83 4.33
C ARG A 54 4.80 -8.21 5.38
N TRP A 55 4.38 -8.96 6.40
CA TRP A 55 5.28 -9.55 7.40
C TRP A 55 5.13 -11.07 7.40
N ASN A 56 6.20 -11.76 7.76
CA ASN A 56 6.16 -13.20 7.95
C ASN A 56 5.14 -13.53 9.06
N GLY A 57 4.09 -14.29 8.71
CA GLY A 57 3.00 -14.64 9.63
C GLY A 57 1.88 -13.58 9.76
N ASP A 58 1.82 -12.55 8.91
CA ASP A 58 0.76 -11.52 8.97
C ASP A 58 -0.65 -12.01 8.55
N THR A 59 -0.73 -13.17 7.91
CA THR A 59 -1.97 -13.91 7.73
C THR A 59 -2.31 -14.61 9.04
N ASN A 60 -2.89 -13.86 9.97
CA ASN A 60 -3.44 -14.41 11.20
C ASN A 60 -4.65 -15.31 10.88
N PHE A 61 -4.95 -16.27 11.74
CA PHE A 61 -6.07 -17.21 11.60
C PHE A 61 -7.46 -16.54 11.83
N MET A 62 -7.47 -15.31 12.36
CA MET A 62 -8.67 -14.54 12.75
C MET A 62 -9.63 -14.18 11.60
N PRO A 63 -9.18 -13.72 10.41
CA PRO A 63 -10.09 -13.46 9.29
C PRO A 63 -10.76 -14.75 8.77
N VAL A 64 -10.13 -15.91 8.97
CA VAL A 64 -10.64 -17.22 8.52
C VAL A 64 -11.73 -17.75 9.45
N LEU A 65 -11.61 -17.51 10.77
CA LEU A 65 -12.57 -18.04 11.76
C LEU A 65 -13.66 -17.03 12.17
N ALA A 66 -13.38 -15.73 12.13
CA ALA A 66 -14.23 -14.71 12.73
C ALA A 66 -14.50 -13.51 11.81
N ASP A 67 -14.07 -13.57 10.54
CA ASP A 67 -14.18 -12.49 9.54
C ASP A 67 -13.75 -11.10 10.08
N THR A 68 -12.85 -11.10 11.06
CA THR A 68 -12.42 -9.91 11.80
C THR A 68 -10.92 -9.72 11.60
N LYS A 69 -10.56 -8.60 10.96
CA LYS A 69 -9.16 -8.16 10.83
C LYS A 69 -8.86 -7.16 11.94
N ILE A 70 -7.97 -7.53 12.86
CA ILE A 70 -7.50 -6.61 13.91
C ILE A 70 -6.48 -5.65 13.28
N LEU A 71 -6.82 -4.36 13.25
CA LEU A 71 -5.90 -3.26 12.93
C LEU A 71 -5.40 -2.67 14.24
N SER A 72 -4.13 -2.91 14.57
CA SER A 72 -3.54 -2.52 15.87
C SER A 72 -3.22 -1.03 16.00
N VAL A 73 -3.38 -0.24 14.93
CA VAL A 73 -2.97 1.17 14.83
C VAL A 73 -4.02 1.96 14.04
N SER A 74 -4.28 3.20 14.45
CA SER A 74 -5.22 4.08 13.73
C SER A 74 -4.64 4.59 12.40
N LEU A 75 -5.52 4.88 11.43
CA LEU A 75 -5.09 5.43 10.14
C LEU A 75 -4.37 6.78 10.28
N ASP A 76 -4.79 7.62 11.22
CA ASP A 76 -4.17 8.92 11.47
C ASP A 76 -2.74 8.81 12.01
N GLU A 77 -2.49 7.82 12.88
CA GLU A 77 -1.14 7.53 13.38
C GLU A 77 -0.22 7.04 12.26
N VAL A 78 -0.72 6.12 11.42
CA VAL A 78 0.02 5.65 10.25
C VAL A 78 0.30 6.83 9.31
N PHE A 79 -0.70 7.66 9.00
CA PHE A 79 -0.53 8.84 8.16
C PHE A 79 0.56 9.77 8.69
N ARG A 80 0.52 10.14 9.98
CA ARG A 80 1.53 11.00 10.61
C ARG A 80 2.94 10.39 10.52
N LEU A 81 3.07 9.08 10.75
CA LEU A 81 4.34 8.37 10.65
C LEU A 81 4.90 8.38 9.23
N LEU A 82 4.06 8.08 8.23
CA LEU A 82 4.46 8.08 6.82
C LEU A 82 4.83 9.49 6.36
N ARG A 83 4.05 10.50 6.76
CA ARG A 83 4.33 11.89 6.41
C ARG A 83 5.65 12.37 6.98
N LYS A 84 5.90 12.12 8.27
CA LYS A 84 7.19 12.43 8.90
C LYS A 84 8.36 11.74 8.21
N THR A 85 8.17 10.50 7.76
CA THR A 85 9.21 9.74 7.06
C THR A 85 9.48 10.31 5.67
N LEU A 86 8.44 10.71 4.94
CA LEU A 86 8.58 11.41 3.66
C LEU A 86 9.36 12.71 3.83
N ASP A 87 8.99 13.54 4.82
CA ASP A 87 9.62 14.83 5.08
C ASP A 87 11.12 14.69 5.45
N ASN A 88 11.55 13.54 5.98
CA ASN A 88 12.95 13.25 6.30
C ASN A 88 13.76 12.67 5.12
N LEU A 89 13.08 12.19 4.06
CA LEU A 89 13.72 11.57 2.90
C LEU A 89 13.95 12.56 1.75
N LEU A 90 13.30 13.72 1.81
CA LEU A 90 13.45 14.87 0.91
C LEU A 90 14.32 15.93 1.57
#